data_AF-M1D129-F1
#
_entry.id   AF-M1D129-F1
#
_cell.length_a   1.000
_cell.length_b   1.000
_cell.length_c   1.000
_cell.angle_alpha   90.00
_cell.angle_beta   90.00
_cell.angle_gamma   90.00
#
_symmetry.space_group_name_H-M   'P 1'
#
loop_
_entity.id
_entity.type
_entity.pdbx_description
1 polymer ?
#
loop_
_entity_poly.entity_id
_entity_poly.type
_entity_poly.pdbx_seq_one_letter_code
_entity_poly.pdbx_strand_id
1 'polypeptide(L)'
;MLKQYPSVTSKAHFFCLFLECTAGLDIVTTIAAIPTYKPSENIRQYNDFAELIGDGRAKTARAIWNKPLKTVYISDCGELKVAKPTLSPSLP
;
A
#
# COMPACT_ATOMS: atom_id res chain seq x y z
N MET A 1 -1.85 5.31 15.60
CA MET A 1 -2.66 4.08 15.75
C MET A 1 -2.46 3.23 14.51
N LEU A 2 -1.90 2.02 14.67
CA LEU A 2 -1.71 1.06 13.57
C LEU A 2 -3.03 0.34 13.31
N LYS A 3 -3.53 0.40 12.06
CA LYS A 3 -4.76 -0.27 11.68
C LYS A 3 -4.43 -1.70 11.26
N GLN A 4 -4.93 -2.69 11.99
CA GLN A 4 -4.74 -4.08 11.64
C GLN A 4 -5.74 -4.47 10.53
N TYR A 5 -5.24 -5.02 9.44
CA TYR A 5 -6.04 -5.41 8.26
C TYR A 5 -6.14 -6.94 8.18
N PRO A 6 -7.14 -7.56 8.83
CA PRO A 6 -7.23 -9.02 8.95
C PRO A 6 -7.45 -9.75 7.62
N SER A 7 -7.99 -9.09 6.59
CA SER A 7 -8.32 -9.73 5.30
C SER A 7 -7.11 -9.92 4.36
N VAL A 8 -5.99 -9.24 4.59
CA VAL A 8 -4.78 -9.36 3.77
C VAL A 8 -3.98 -10.61 4.15
N THR A 9 -4.35 -11.23 5.27
CA THR A 9 -3.58 -12.27 5.94
C THR A 9 -3.46 -13.58 5.17
N SER A 10 -4.43 -13.89 4.32
CA SER A 10 -4.49 -15.19 3.64
C SER A 10 -3.91 -15.20 2.22
N LYS A 11 -3.49 -14.05 1.66
CA LYS A 11 -3.08 -13.94 0.24
C LYS A 11 -1.82 -13.12 -0.02
N ALA A 12 -1.48 -12.18 0.86
CA ALA A 12 -0.19 -11.51 0.75
C ALA A 12 0.85 -12.36 1.50
N HIS A 13 1.91 -12.79 0.81
CA HIS A 13 3.12 -13.24 1.50
C HIS A 13 3.61 -12.05 2.35
N PHE A 14 3.39 -12.14 3.67
CA PHE A 14 3.74 -11.11 4.65
C PHE A 14 5.25 -10.97 4.81
N PHE A 15 5.90 -10.40 3.82
CA PHE A 15 7.33 -10.12 3.93
C PHE A 15 7.61 -8.98 4.93
N CYS A 16 6.61 -8.14 5.21
CA CYS A 16 6.76 -6.95 6.07
C CYS A 16 6.12 -7.08 7.47
N LEU A 17 5.36 -8.14 7.78
CA LEU A 17 4.70 -8.25 9.10
C LEU A 17 5.66 -8.68 10.22
N PHE A 18 6.84 -9.21 9.89
CA PHE A 18 7.73 -9.84 10.87
C PHE A 18 9.09 -9.17 11.03
N LEU A 19 9.48 -8.30 10.11
CA LEU A 19 10.65 -7.45 10.32
C LEU A 19 10.18 -6.26 11.14
N GLU A 20 10.55 -6.25 12.43
CA GLU A 20 10.45 -5.09 13.30
C GLU A 20 10.70 -3.81 12.49
N CYS A 21 9.61 -3.07 12.23
CA CYS A 21 9.67 -1.79 11.53
C CYS A 21 10.21 -0.71 12.49
N THR A 22 11.26 -1.04 13.24
CA THR A 22 11.88 -0.17 14.24
C THR A 22 12.69 0.93 13.58
N ALA A 23 13.23 0.69 12.38
CA ALA A 23 13.83 1.69 11.52
C ALA A 23 13.07 1.77 10.19
N GLY A 24 12.15 2.74 10.05
CA GLY A 24 11.48 3.02 8.77
C GLY A 24 9.95 3.13 8.80
N LEU A 25 9.29 2.82 9.92
CA LEU A 25 7.84 3.04 10.05
C LEU A 25 7.46 4.50 9.83
N ASP A 26 8.32 5.43 10.24
CA ASP A 26 8.13 6.87 10.02
C ASP A 26 8.14 7.27 8.53
N ILE A 27 8.97 6.60 7.72
CA ILE A 27 9.03 6.80 6.27
C ILE A 27 7.75 6.24 5.64
N VAL A 28 7.29 5.06 6.07
CA VAL A 28 6.05 4.46 5.59
C VAL A 28 4.83 5.31 5.96
N THR A 29 4.78 5.86 7.19
CA THR A 29 3.70 6.77 7.61
C THR A 29 3.74 8.07 6.82
N THR A 30 4.93 8.59 6.52
CA THR A 30 5.09 9.79 5.69
C THR A 30 4.62 9.54 4.25
N ILE A 31 4.96 8.39 3.67
CA ILE A 31 4.47 7.99 2.33
C ILE A 31 2.95 7.80 2.35
N ALA A 32 2.40 7.16 3.38
CA ALA A 32 0.96 6.96 3.53
C ALA A 32 0.17 8.28 3.71
N ALA A 33 0.82 9.33 4.22
CA ALA A 33 0.25 10.65 4.36
C ALA A 33 0.25 11.47 3.04
N ILE A 34 0.92 11.01 1.99
CA ILE A 34 0.92 11.69 0.69
C ILE A 34 -0.51 11.68 0.14
N PRO A 35 -1.06 12.85 -0.27
CA PRO A 35 -2.40 12.91 -0.81
C PRO A 35 -2.46 12.09 -2.10
N THR A 36 -3.45 11.21 -2.16
CA THR A 36 -3.75 10.39 -3.34
C THR A 36 -4.88 11.00 -4.14
N TYR A 37 -4.87 10.78 -5.45
CA TYR A 37 -5.98 11.18 -6.30
C TYR A 37 -7.24 10.41 -5.93
N LYS A 38 -8.24 11.13 -5.42
CA LYS A 38 -9.57 10.61 -5.13
C LYS A 38 -10.56 11.28 -6.08
N PRO A 39 -11.18 10.52 -7.00
CA PRO A 39 -12.18 11.09 -7.91
C PRO A 39 -13.36 11.62 -7.11
N SER A 40 -13.94 12.74 -7.55
CA SER A 40 -15.20 13.26 -7.02
C SER A 40 -16.33 12.26 -7.24
N GLU A 41 -17.38 12.33 -6.42
CA GLU A 41 -18.53 11.42 -6.49
C GLU A 41 -19.17 11.35 -7.89
N ASN A 42 -19.28 12.48 -8.58
CA ASN A 42 -19.82 12.54 -9.94
C ASN A 42 -18.98 11.72 -10.94
N ILE A 43 -17.65 11.80 -10.84
CA ILE A 43 -16.73 11.04 -11.72
C ILE A 43 -16.86 9.54 -11.46
N ARG A 44 -17.09 9.14 -10.21
CA ARG A 44 -17.32 7.73 -9.86
C ARG A 44 -18.62 7.24 -10.51
N GLN A 45 -19.71 7.98 -10.35
CA GLN A 45 -21.01 7.63 -10.93
C GLN A 45 -20.95 7.53 -12.47
N TYR A 46 -20.29 8.47 -13.15
CA TYR A 46 -20.12 8.40 -14.60
C TYR A 46 -19.25 7.22 -15.03
N ASN A 47 -18.22 6.88 -14.27
CA ASN A 47 -17.38 5.72 -14.53
C ASN A 47 -18.16 4.41 -14.34
N ASP A 48 -18.98 4.33 -13.29
CA ASP A 48 -19.81 3.17 -12.98
C ASP A 48 -20.88 2.97 -14.07
N PHE A 49 -21.47 4.05 -14.56
CA PHE A 49 -22.38 4.01 -15.71
C PHE A 49 -21.67 3.60 -17.01
N ALA A 50 -20.47 4.11 -17.25
CA ALA A 50 -19.67 3.74 -18.42
C ALA A 50 -19.26 2.25 -18.38
N GLU A 51 -18.92 1.71 -17.21
CA GLU A 51 -18.66 0.29 -17.02
C GLU A 51 -19.90 -0.57 -17.30
N LEU A 52 -21.09 -0.12 -16.88
CA LEU A 52 -22.35 -0.83 -17.12
C LEU A 52 -22.65 -0.99 -18.63
N ILE A 53 -22.23 -0.04 -19.46
CA ILE A 53 -22.42 -0.06 -20.91
C ILE A 53 -21.24 -0.73 -21.64
N GLY A 54 -20.23 -1.20 -20.90
CA GLY A 54 -19.06 -1.89 -21.45
C GLY A 54 -17.99 -0.96 -22.02
N ASP A 55 -17.96 0.32 -21.63
CA ASP A 55 -16.93 1.27 -22.05
C ASP A 55 -15.59 0.95 -21.34
N GLY A 56 -14.62 0.46 -22.12
CA GLY A 56 -13.28 0.11 -21.63
C GLY A 56 -12.50 1.29 -21.02
N ARG A 57 -12.91 2.55 -21.26
CA ARG A 57 -12.28 3.74 -20.67
C ARG A 57 -12.56 3.88 -19.18
N ALA A 58 -13.68 3.31 -18.69
CA ALA A 58 -14.00 3.25 -17.27
C ALA A 58 -12.86 2.56 -16.48
N LYS A 59 -12.35 1.45 -17.02
CA LYS A 59 -11.23 0.69 -16.46
C LYS A 59 -9.92 1.48 -16.46
N THR A 60 -9.63 2.23 -17.51
CA THR A 60 -8.44 3.09 -17.60
C THR A 60 -8.48 4.22 -16.58
N ALA A 61 -9.63 4.87 -16.39
CA ALA A 61 -9.77 5.91 -15.39
C ALA A 61 -9.59 5.37 -13.96
N ARG A 62 -10.09 4.16 -13.67
CA ARG A 62 -9.90 3.49 -12.37
C ARG A 62 -8.45 3.15 -12.07
N ALA A 63 -7.63 2.88 -13.08
CA ALA A 63 -6.21 2.59 -12.90
C ALA A 63 -5.41 3.76 -12.28
N ILE A 64 -5.93 4.98 -12.36
CA ILE A 64 -5.30 6.20 -11.81
C ILE A 64 -5.82 6.51 -10.40
N TRP A 65 -6.93 5.91 -9.98
CA TRP A 65 -7.53 6.16 -8.67
C TRP A 65 -6.58 5.70 -7.56
N ASN A 66 -6.50 6.48 -6.49
CA ASN A 66 -5.57 6.29 -5.37
C ASN A 66 -4.08 6.39 -5.73
N LYS A 67 -3.73 6.82 -6.94
CA LYS A 67 -2.34 7.13 -7.28
C LYS A 67 -1.87 8.34 -6.46
N PRO A 68 -0.66 8.32 -5.88
CA PRO A 68 -0.09 9.48 -5.21
C PRO A 68 -0.03 10.70 -6.14
N LEU A 69 -0.42 11.88 -5.65
CA LEU A 69 -0.30 13.13 -6.41
C LEU A 69 1.15 13.58 -6.59
N LYS A 70 2.05 13.09 -5.73
CA LYS A 70 3.49 13.28 -5.83
C LYS A 70 4.16 11.97 -6.23
N THR A 71 5.14 12.03 -7.12
CA THR A 71 5.94 10.87 -7.50
C THR A 71 6.71 10.35 -6.28
N VAL A 72 6.47 9.10 -5.92
CA VAL A 72 7.24 8.38 -4.90
C VAL A 72 8.19 7.45 -5.65
N TYR A 73 9.47 7.57 -5.39
CA TYR A 73 10.50 6.70 -5.96
C TYR A 73 11.43 6.22 -4.85
N ILE A 74 11.98 5.02 -5.02
CA ILE A 74 12.99 4.48 -4.12
C ILE A 74 14.33 4.96 -4.67
N SER A 75 14.97 5.87 -3.94
CA SER A 75 16.22 6.51 -4.37
C SER A 75 17.42 5.58 -4.27
N ASP A 76 17.42 4.71 -3.26
CA ASP A 76 18.49 3.74 -3.02
C ASP A 76 17.88 2.51 -2.33
N CYS A 77 18.34 1.32 -2.70
CA CYS A 77 17.92 0.05 -2.11
C CYS A 77 19.09 -0.93 -2.05
N GLY A 78 19.22 -1.64 -0.94
CA GLY A 78 20.28 -2.62 -0.72
C GLY A 78 19.88 -3.71 0.25
N GLU A 79 20.73 -4.72 0.39
CA GLU A 79 20.54 -5.82 1.34
C GLU A 79 21.32 -5.54 2.62
N LEU A 80 20.62 -5.48 3.76
CA LEU A 80 21.27 -5.38 5.06
C LEU A 80 21.48 -6.78 5.62
N LYS A 81 22.73 -7.25 5.60
CA LYS A 81 23.11 -8.53 6.21
C LYS A 81 23.10 -8.41 7.73
N VAL A 82 22.00 -8.79 8.37
CA VAL A 82 21.92 -8.89 9.82
C VAL A 82 22.71 -10.12 10.28
N ALA A 83 23.90 -9.91 10.82
CA ALA A 83 24.64 -10.96 11.51
C ALA A 83 24.01 -11.17 12.89
N LYS A 84 23.39 -12.34 13.09
CA LYS A 84 22.75 -12.85 14.33
C LYS A 84 21.27 -12.45 14.54
N PRO A 85 20.34 -13.41 14.38
CA PRO A 85 18.99 -13.26 14.94
C PRO A 85 19.12 -13.27 16.47
N THR A 86 18.70 -12.19 17.12
CA THR A 86 18.77 -12.06 18.60
C THR A 86 17.44 -12.40 19.26
N LEU A 87 16.58 -13.16 18.58
CA LEU A 87 15.28 -13.58 19.10
C LEU A 87 15.33 -15.06 19.45
N SER A 88 15.71 -15.37 20.68
CA SER A 88 15.48 -16.68 21.28
C SER A 88 13.97 -16.83 21.52
N PRO A 89 13.28 -17.79 20.88
CA PRO A 89 11.87 -18.01 21.19
C PRO A 89 11.77 -18.71 22.55
N SER A 90 11.32 -17.99 23.59
CA SER A 90 10.77 -18.62 24.79
C SER A 90 9.27 -18.85 24.58
N LEU A 91 8.88 -20.12 24.47
CA LEU A 91 7.48 -20.55 24.53
C LEU A 91 7.15 -20.94 25.98
N PRO A 92 6.05 -20.45 26.58
CA PRO A 92 5.37 -21.15 27.66
C PRO A 92 4.54 -22.34 27.14
#